data_AF-A0A1H4E1K4-F1
#
_entry.id   AF-A0A1H4E1K4-F1
#
_cell.length_a   1.000
_cell.length_b   1.000
_cell.length_c   1.000
_cell.angle_alpha   90.00
_cell.angle_beta   90.00
_cell.angle_gamma   90.00
#
_symmetry.space_group_name_H-M   'P 1'
#
loop_
_entity.id
_entity.type
_entity.pdbx_description
1 polymer ?
#
loop_
_entity_poly.entity_id
_entity_poly.type
_entity_poly.pdbx_seq_one_letter_code
_entity_poly.pdbx_strand_id
1 'polypeptide(L)' 'LREVITLGRTLKKRATDVLAYFDRPGTSNGPTEALNGRLEHLRGSALGFRNLTHYIARSLLETGGFRPQLHPAL' A
#
# COMPACT_ATOMS: atom_id res chain seq x y z
N LEU A 1 17.02 4.97 -22.15
CA LEU A 1 17.72 5.85 -21.18
C LEU A 1 16.88 6.99 -20.59
N ARG A 2 15.82 7.49 -21.26
CA ARG A 2 15.02 8.64 -20.80
C ARG A 2 14.51 8.53 -19.35
N GLU A 3 14.00 7.37 -18.96
CA GLU A 3 13.47 7.13 -17.61
C GLU A 3 14.56 7.21 -16.54
N VAL A 4 15.70 6.56 -16.78
CA VAL A 4 16.87 6.61 -15.87
C VAL A 4 17.40 8.03 -15.71
N ILE A 5 17.45 8.81 -16.80
CA ILE A 5 17.87 10.23 -16.74
C ILE A 5 16.88 11.05 -15.91
N THR A 6 15.59 10.79 -16.07
CA THR A 6 14.54 11.48 -15.31
C THR A 6 14.58 11.11 -13.83
N LEU A 7 14.81 9.83 -13.52
CA LEU A 7 15.00 9.34 -12.17
C LEU A 7 16.23 9.99 -11.53
N GLY A 8 17.37 10.02 -12.23
CA GLY A 8 18.60 10.65 -11.73
C GLY A 8 18.43 12.13 -11.39
N ARG A 9 17.71 12.90 -12.24
CA ARG A 9 17.38 14.30 -11.95
C ARG A 9 16.49 14.44 -10.71
N THR A 10 15.53 13.54 -10.55
CA THR A 10 14.61 13.53 -9.40
C THR A 10 15.36 13.22 -8.11
N LEU A 11 16.21 12.20 -8.11
CA LEU A 11 17.04 11.83 -6.96
C LEU A 11 17.99 12.97 -6.58
N LYS A 12 18.63 13.62 -7.55
CA LYS A 12 19.48 14.80 -7.29
C LYS A 12 18.68 15.95 -6.66
N LYS A 13 17.47 16.23 -7.14
CA LYS A 13 16.61 17.30 -6.61
C LYS A 13 16.12 17.00 -5.20
N ARG A 14 15.90 15.73 -4.84
CA ARG A 14 15.34 15.28 -3.56
C ARG A 14 16.38 14.68 -2.62
N ALA A 15 17.67 14.87 -2.90
CA ALA A 15 18.75 14.21 -2.17
C ALA A 15 18.66 14.45 -0.65
N THR A 16 18.39 15.68 -0.23
CA THR A 16 18.24 16.03 1.19
C THR A 16 17.10 15.28 1.87
N ASP A 17 15.94 15.16 1.21
CA ASP A 17 14.79 14.43 1.77
C ASP A 17 15.05 12.93 1.86
N VAL A 18 15.73 12.38 0.86
CA VAL A 18 16.11 10.95 0.84
C VAL A 18 17.10 10.65 1.96
N LEU A 19 18.09 11.52 2.19
CA LEU A 19 19.07 11.33 3.26
C LEU A 19 18.43 11.51 4.64
N ALA A 20 17.55 12.49 4.81
CA ALA A 20 16.83 12.72 6.06
C ALA A 20 16.00 11.50 6.52
N TYR A 21 15.55 10.66 5.58
CA TYR A 21 14.89 9.39 5.93
C TYR A 21 15.81 8.49 6.76
N PHE A 22 17.10 8.41 6.44
CA PHE A 22 18.04 7.50 7.12
C PHE A 22 18.59 8.04 8.44
N ASP A 23 18.46 9.35 8.69
CA ASP A 23 18.87 9.97 9.96
C ASP A 23 17.93 9.59 11.12
N ARG A 24 16.73 9.07 10.82
CA ARG A 24 15.74 8.68 11.83
C ARG A 24 15.99 7.24 12.31
N PRO A 25 16.29 7.01 13.60
CA PRO A 25 16.52 5.66 14.11
C PRO A 25 15.27 4.79 13.97
N GLY A 26 15.47 3.51 13.61
CA GLY A 26 14.39 2.56 13.42
C GLY A 26 13.56 2.76 12.14
N THR A 27 14.04 3.53 11.17
CA THR A 27 13.43 3.56 9.84
C THR A 27 13.55 2.21 9.16
N SER A 28 12.43 1.74 8.62
CA SER A 28 12.31 0.47 7.92
C SER A 28 11.22 0.63 6.87
N ASN A 29 11.46 0.07 5.69
CA ASN A 29 10.44 0.00 4.64
C ASN A 29 9.43 -1.15 4.89
N GLY A 30 9.69 -2.01 5.88
CA GLY A 30 8.91 -3.21 6.16
C GLY A 30 7.41 -2.97 6.39
N PRO A 31 6.98 -1.95 7.16
CA PRO A 31 5.56 -1.65 7.31
C PRO A 31 4.88 -1.26 5.98
N THR A 32 5.56 -0.46 5.15
CA THR A 32 5.08 -0.08 3.82
C THR A 32 5.00 -1.28 2.89
N GLU A 33 6.01 -2.14 2.91
CA GLU A 33 6.06 -3.39 2.13
C GLU A 33 4.97 -4.37 2.56
N ALA A 34 4.74 -4.52 3.86
CA ALA A 34 3.67 -5.35 4.39
C ALA A 34 2.29 -4.87 3.93
N LEU A 35 2.05 -3.55 3.89
CA LEU A 35 0.82 -2.99 3.35
C LEU A 35 0.72 -3.21 1.83
N ASN A 36 1.79 -2.96 1.08
CA ASN A 36 1.79 -3.15 -0.37
C ASN A 36 1.54 -4.62 -0.76
N GLY A 37 2.14 -5.58 -0.06
CA GLY A 37 1.87 -7.01 -0.30
C GLY A 37 0.41 -7.38 -0.05
N ARG A 38 -0.22 -6.80 0.98
CA ARG A 38 -1.67 -6.98 1.21
C ARG A 38 -2.52 -6.37 0.10
N LEU A 39 -2.14 -5.18 -0.39
CA LEU A 39 -2.84 -4.53 -1.51
C LEU A 39 -2.68 -5.30 -2.83
N GLU A 40 -1.51 -5.87 -3.07
CA GLU A 40 -1.27 -6.72 -4.24
C GLU A 40 -2.14 -7.97 -4.21
N HIS A 41 -2.18 -8.66 -3.06
CA HIS A 41 -3.05 -9.81 -2.86
C HIS A 41 -4.52 -9.46 -3.10
N LEU A 42 -4.98 -8.37 -2.49
CA LEU A 42 -6.32 -7.84 -2.66
C LEU A 42 -6.61 -7.45 -4.11
N ARG A 43 -5.66 -6.89 -4.87
CA ARG A 43 -5.84 -6.57 -6.29
C ARG A 43 -6.05 -7.83 -7.12
N GLY A 44 -5.40 -8.93 -6.76
CA GLY A 44 -5.63 -10.27 -7.32
C GLY A 44 -7.07 -10.73 -7.07
N SER A 45 -7.51 -10.77 -5.81
CA SER A 45 -8.87 -11.20 -5.43
C SER A 45 -9.96 -10.24 -5.92
N ALA A 46 -9.67 -8.95 -6.06
CA ALA A 46 -10.62 -7.94 -6.53
C ALA A 46 -10.82 -7.94 -8.06
N LEU A 47 -10.10 -8.77 -8.84
CA LEU A 47 -10.12 -8.81 -10.31
C LEU A 47 -9.75 -7.46 -10.98
N GLY A 48 -8.92 -6.68 -10.29
CA GLY A 48 -8.55 -5.32 -10.70
C GLY A 48 -9.59 -4.24 -10.41
N PHE A 49 -9.18 -2.97 -10.56
CA PHE A 49 -10.03 -1.81 -10.27
C PHE A 49 -10.87 -1.43 -11.49
N ARG A 50 -12.11 -1.95 -11.54
CA ARG A 50 -13.09 -1.64 -12.61
C ARG A 50 -14.28 -0.84 -12.12
N ASN A 51 -14.64 -0.99 -10.85
CA ASN A 51 -15.77 -0.34 -10.20
C ASN A 51 -15.49 -0.22 -8.69
N LEU A 52 -15.68 0.97 -8.13
CA LEU A 52 -15.36 1.27 -6.73
C LEU A 52 -16.17 0.43 -5.74
N THR A 53 -17.48 0.29 -5.97
CA THR A 53 -18.38 -0.48 -5.09
C THR A 53 -17.97 -1.95 -5.02
N HIS A 54 -17.71 -2.57 -6.17
CA HIS A 54 -17.26 -3.97 -6.22
C HIS A 54 -15.88 -4.15 -5.63
N TYR A 55 -14.98 -3.18 -5.84
CA TYR A 55 -13.64 -3.21 -5.25
C TYR A 55 -13.70 -3.16 -3.73
N ILE A 56 -14.50 -2.25 -3.16
CA ILE A 56 -14.71 -2.15 -1.71
C ILE A 56 -15.32 -3.46 -1.17
N ALA A 57 -16.37 -3.99 -1.80
CA ALA A 57 -17.00 -5.22 -1.34
C ALA A 57 -16.01 -6.40 -1.31
N ARG A 58 -15.24 -6.64 -2.38
CA ARG A 58 -14.26 -7.73 -2.42
C ARG A 58 -13.09 -7.53 -1.45
N SER A 59 -12.65 -6.28 -1.28
CA SER A 59 -11.63 -5.89 -0.29
C SER A 59 -12.07 -6.21 1.13
N LEU A 60 -13.32 -5.89 1.46
CA LEU A 60 -13.91 -6.20 2.77
C LEU A 60 -14.12 -7.71 2.95
N LEU A 61 -14.45 -8.47 1.91
CA LEU A 61 -14.56 -9.93 2.00
C LEU A 61 -13.24 -10.58 2.38
N GLU A 62 -12.17 -10.25 1.66
CA GLU A 62 -10.83 -10.81 1.91
C GLU A 62 -10.27 -10.45 3.29
N THR A 63 -10.51 -9.23 3.74
CA THR A 63 -9.98 -8.75 5.03
C THR A 63 -10.84 -9.15 6.23
N GLY A 64 -11.91 -9.92 6.03
CA GLY A 64 -12.83 -10.33 7.09
C GLY A 64 -13.69 -9.18 7.63
N GLY A 65 -14.02 -8.21 6.78
CA GLY A 65 -14.91 -7.08 7.02
C GLY A 65 -16.41 -7.41 6.92
N PHE A 66 -16.78 -8.57 6.37
CA PHE A 66 -18.11 -9.16 6.56
C PHE A 66 -18.09 -10.13 7.73
N ARG A 67 -18.03 -9.61 8.95
CA ARG A 67 -18.35 -10.43 10.13
C ARG A 67 -19.84 -10.26 10.41
N PRO A 68 -20.62 -11.34 10.60
CA PRO A 68 -21.83 -11.22 11.40
C PRO A 68 -21.42 -10.59 12.75
N GLN A 69 -22.24 -9.70 13.31
CA GLN A 69 -22.05 -9.25 14.70
C GLN A 69 -21.96 -10.51 15.57
N LEU A 70 -20.75 -10.85 16.03
CA LEU A 70 -20.53 -12.10 16.74
C LEU A 70 -21.17 -12.10 18.15
N HIS A 71 -21.69 -10.97 18.64
CA HIS A 71 -22.64 -10.92 19.76
C HIS A 71 -23.52 -9.66 19.66
N PRO A 72 -24.84 -9.78 19.38
CA PRO A 72 -25.77 -8.65 19.37
C PRO A 72 -26.16 -8.08 20.75
N ALA A 73 -25.66 -8.63 21.86
CA ALA A 73 -25.93 -8.10 23.20
C ALA A 73 -24.91 -8.61 24.21
N LEU A 74 -24.03 -7.71 24.66
CA LEU A 74 -23.64 -7.56 26.07
C LEU A 74 -23.74 -6.06 26.38
#